data_AF-A0A9Q0MNX4-F1
#
_entry.id   AF-A0A9Q0MNX4-F1
#
_cell.length_a   1.000
_cell.length_b   1.000
_cell.length_c   1.000
_cell.angle_alpha   90.00
_cell.angle_beta   90.00
_cell.angle_gamma   90.00
#
_symmetry.space_group_name_H-M   'P 1'
#
loop_
_entity.id
_entity.type
_entity.pdbx_description
1 polymer ?
#
loop_
_entity_poly.entity_id
_entity_poly.type
_entity_poly.pdbx_seq_one_letter_code
_entity_poly.pdbx_strand_id
1 'polypeptide(L)'
;MEIFRYFSGTFWSTEIWLPPNTTWADMAPGSRPNVNHADAIDLLWVLPLSMLLIVIRYFVETYCLLPIGKCLGVKSSKSKPPNPNQTLEKAYNKNQRLNKKTIIGLAKQVDLTERQIERWWRLRRAQDKPSTLIKFSDSFWKMLYYTYSFSYGVSALWKKPWFWDFNSIWYGYPHHSIDNDIWWYCLITMAYYFGLSLTHLFDYKRKDFWQLFIHHIVTVSSLAISWASNLHREGAVTILAHDSVDILLEFERDNRSSASEASDD
;
A
#
# COMPACT_ATOMS: atom_id res chain seq x y z
N MET A 1 13.78 -19.59 19.29
CA MET A 1 12.35 -19.97 19.32
C MET A 1 11.66 -19.60 20.64
N GLU A 2 12.32 -19.70 21.80
CA GLU A 2 11.69 -19.34 23.09
C GLU A 2 11.34 -17.86 23.23
N ILE A 3 12.23 -16.94 22.83
CA ILE A 3 11.94 -15.49 22.88
C ILE A 3 10.70 -15.13 22.06
N PHE A 4 10.55 -15.71 20.87
CA PHE A 4 9.38 -15.49 20.02
C PHE A 4 8.11 -16.03 20.65
N ARG A 5 8.15 -17.24 21.24
CA ARG A 5 7.01 -17.83 21.95
C ARG A 5 6.62 -17.03 23.19
N TYR A 6 7.60 -16.54 23.95
CA TYR A 6 7.37 -15.68 25.10
C TYR A 6 6.70 -14.39 24.66
N PHE A 7 7.28 -13.67 23.69
CA PHE A 7 6.70 -12.44 23.17
C PHE A 7 5.29 -12.66 22.60
N SER A 8 5.10 -13.70 21.80
CA SER A 8 3.80 -14.04 21.22
C SER A 8 2.76 -14.39 22.29
N GLY A 9 3.14 -15.16 23.32
CA GLY A 9 2.25 -15.50 24.45
C GLY A 9 1.90 -14.29 25.32
N THR A 10 2.85 -13.38 25.55
CA THR A 10 2.57 -12.12 26.24
C THR A 10 1.67 -11.21 25.40
N PHE A 11 1.97 -11.08 24.11
CA PHE A 11 1.20 -10.25 23.19
C PHE A 11 -0.23 -10.75 23.06
N TRP A 12 -0.45 -12.05 22.84
CA TRP A 12 -1.78 -12.67 22.75
C TRP A 12 -2.36 -13.08 24.11
N SER A 13 -1.92 -12.44 25.20
CA SER A 13 -2.54 -12.66 26.51
C SER A 13 -3.98 -12.13 26.50
N THR A 14 -4.88 -12.84 27.18
CA THR A 14 -6.30 -12.46 27.25
C THR A 14 -6.49 -11.12 27.95
N GLU A 15 -5.57 -10.74 28.84
CA GLU A 15 -5.61 -9.46 29.58
C GLU A 15 -5.41 -8.23 28.68
N ILE A 16 -4.70 -8.36 27.56
CA ILE A 16 -4.45 -7.25 26.64
C ILE A 16 -5.64 -7.03 25.71
N TRP A 17 -6.22 -8.11 25.18
CA TRP A 17 -7.19 -8.02 24.07
C TRP A 17 -8.64 -8.26 24.48
N LEU A 18 -8.89 -9.03 25.55
CA LEU A 18 -10.23 -9.50 25.89
C LEU A 18 -10.69 -8.89 27.21
N PRO A 19 -12.02 -8.72 27.38
CA PRO A 19 -12.56 -8.31 28.67
C PRO A 19 -12.40 -9.41 29.73
N PRO A 20 -12.52 -9.06 31.02
CA PRO A 20 -12.44 -10.03 32.11
C PRO A 20 -13.41 -11.20 31.91
N ASN A 21 -12.99 -12.40 32.34
CA ASN A 21 -13.75 -13.65 32.24
C ASN A 21 -14.02 -14.16 30.81
N THR A 22 -13.26 -13.69 29.82
CA THR A 22 -13.35 -14.19 28.44
C THR A 22 -12.01 -14.76 27.97
N THR A 23 -12.06 -15.81 27.17
CA THR A 23 -10.90 -16.50 26.61
C THR A 23 -10.98 -16.59 25.09
N TRP A 24 -9.86 -16.90 24.43
CA TRP A 24 -9.83 -17.15 22.99
C TRP A 24 -10.75 -18.32 22.57
N ALA A 25 -10.99 -19.28 23.45
CA ALA A 25 -11.89 -20.41 23.18
C ALA A 25 -13.36 -19.97 23.04
N ASP A 26 -13.76 -18.87 23.69
CA ASP A 26 -15.12 -18.33 23.62
C ASP A 26 -15.43 -17.68 22.26
N MET A 27 -14.41 -17.45 21.45
CA MET A 27 -14.51 -16.89 20.08
C MET A 27 -14.12 -17.90 19.00
N ALA A 28 -13.81 -19.14 19.37
CA ALA A 28 -13.49 -20.17 18.40
C ALA A 28 -14.70 -20.42 17.47
N PRO A 29 -14.49 -20.76 16.19
CA PRO A 29 -15.58 -21.08 15.27
C PRO A 29 -16.55 -22.11 15.86
N GLY A 30 -17.84 -21.76 15.94
CA GLY A 30 -18.88 -22.63 16.49
C GLY A 30 -18.98 -22.67 18.02
N SER A 31 -18.23 -21.83 18.76
CA SER A 31 -18.34 -21.73 20.23
C SER A 31 -19.73 -21.29 20.70
N ARG A 32 -20.44 -20.47 19.91
CA ARG A 32 -21.78 -19.96 20.18
C ARG A 32 -22.69 -20.15 18.96
N PRO A 33 -23.92 -20.66 19.13
CA PRO A 33 -24.80 -20.97 17.99
C PRO A 33 -25.33 -19.73 17.25
N ASN A 34 -25.36 -18.57 17.91
CA ASN A 34 -25.99 -17.35 17.38
C ASN A 34 -25.00 -16.22 17.06
N VAL A 35 -23.69 -16.48 17.14
CA VAL A 35 -22.66 -15.46 16.91
C VAL A 35 -21.60 -16.05 15.98
N ASN A 36 -21.37 -15.39 14.84
CA ASN A 36 -20.30 -15.76 13.92
C ASN A 36 -19.07 -14.87 14.17
N HIS A 37 -18.09 -15.39 14.91
CA HIS A 37 -16.84 -14.68 15.21
C HIS A 37 -15.88 -14.63 14.02
N ALA A 38 -14.97 -13.67 14.05
CA ALA A 38 -13.82 -13.62 13.15
C ALA A 38 -12.93 -14.85 13.33
N ASP A 39 -12.70 -15.58 12.24
CA ASP A 39 -11.68 -16.61 12.23
C ASP A 39 -10.34 -16.01 11.77
N ALA A 40 -9.27 -16.26 12.52
CA ALA A 40 -7.92 -15.87 12.09
C ALA A 40 -7.50 -16.60 10.80
N ILE A 41 -8.11 -17.75 10.48
CA ILE A 41 -7.91 -18.47 9.22
C ILE A 41 -8.38 -17.62 8.04
N ASP A 42 -9.35 -16.73 8.21
CA ASP A 42 -9.82 -15.85 7.14
C ASP A 42 -8.71 -14.93 6.60
N LEU A 43 -7.71 -14.62 7.43
CA LEU A 43 -6.54 -13.85 7.01
C LEU A 43 -5.73 -14.56 5.91
N LEU A 44 -5.86 -15.87 5.76
CA LEU A 44 -5.25 -16.60 4.65
C LEU A 44 -5.88 -16.24 3.30
N TRP A 45 -7.14 -15.79 3.26
CA TRP A 45 -7.79 -15.32 2.02
C TRP A 45 -7.20 -14.01 1.51
N VAL A 46 -6.54 -13.22 2.37
CA VAL A 46 -5.83 -11.99 1.97
C VAL A 46 -4.79 -12.29 0.88
N LEU A 47 -4.11 -13.44 0.95
CA LEU A 47 -3.07 -13.82 -0.01
C LEU A 47 -3.64 -14.04 -1.43
N PRO A 48 -4.59 -14.97 -1.70
CA PRO A 48 -5.15 -15.15 -3.02
C PRO A 48 -5.93 -13.91 -3.50
N LEU A 49 -6.63 -13.19 -2.62
CA LEU A 49 -7.32 -11.95 -2.98
C LEU A 49 -6.32 -10.87 -3.42
N SER A 50 -5.17 -10.74 -2.75
CA SER A 50 -4.16 -9.75 -3.12
C SER A 50 -3.55 -10.07 -4.49
N MET A 51 -3.27 -11.34 -4.77
CA MET A 51 -2.82 -11.77 -6.09
C MET A 51 -3.85 -11.50 -7.18
N LEU A 52 -5.13 -11.79 -6.91
CA LEU A 52 -6.22 -11.48 -7.83
C LEU A 52 -6.31 -9.97 -8.12
N LEU A 53 -6.24 -9.13 -7.08
CA LEU A 53 -6.27 -7.68 -7.23
C LEU A 53 -5.06 -7.14 -8.03
N ILE A 54 -3.87 -7.70 -7.83
CA ILE A 54 -2.67 -7.36 -8.63
C ILE A 54 -2.87 -7.74 -10.10
N VAL A 55 -3.47 -8.91 -10.37
CA VAL A 55 -3.79 -9.33 -11.74
C VAL A 55 -4.83 -8.39 -12.36
N ILE A 56 -5.92 -8.08 -11.66
CA ILE A 56 -6.94 -7.12 -12.11
C ILE A 56 -6.30 -5.77 -12.41
N ARG A 57 -5.48 -5.26 -11.48
CA ARG A 57 -4.73 -4.01 -11.65
C ARG A 57 -3.92 -4.03 -12.93
N TYR A 58 -3.14 -5.09 -13.18
CA TYR A 58 -2.32 -5.21 -14.38
C TYR A 58 -3.17 -5.11 -15.66
N PHE A 59 -4.32 -5.80 -15.70
CA PHE A 59 -5.22 -5.72 -16.85
C PHE A 59 -5.85 -4.33 -17.00
N VAL A 60 -6.36 -3.74 -15.92
CA VAL A 60 -7.00 -2.42 -15.96
C VAL A 60 -6.00 -1.33 -16.36
N GLU A 61 -4.79 -1.33 -15.79
CA GLU A 61 -3.74 -0.38 -16.17
C GLU A 61 -3.36 -0.55 -17.64
N THR A 62 -3.10 -1.77 -18.09
CA THR A 62 -2.61 -2.05 -19.45
C THR A 62 -3.65 -1.76 -20.54
N TYR A 63 -4.88 -2.22 -20.33
CA TYR A 63 -5.91 -2.23 -21.38
C TYR A 63 -6.90 -1.08 -21.26
N CYS A 64 -7.02 -0.41 -20.11
CA CYS A 64 -7.95 0.70 -19.91
C CYS A 64 -7.21 2.00 -19.63
N LEU A 65 -6.41 2.07 -18.56
CA LEU A 65 -5.89 3.34 -18.06
C LEU A 65 -4.78 3.94 -18.93
N LEU A 66 -3.87 3.12 -19.44
CA LEU A 66 -2.84 3.60 -20.37
C LEU A 66 -3.44 4.15 -21.68
N PRO A 67 -4.40 3.47 -22.35
CA PRO A 67 -5.14 4.06 -23.47
C PRO A 67 -5.90 5.33 -23.12
N ILE A 68 -6.61 5.37 -21.98
CA ILE A 68 -7.33 6.57 -21.52
C ILE A 68 -6.36 7.74 -21.32
N GLY A 69 -5.22 7.52 -20.65
CA GLY A 69 -4.20 8.55 -20.46
C GLY A 69 -3.67 9.08 -21.80
N LYS A 70 -3.44 8.22 -22.79
CA LYS A 70 -3.06 8.67 -24.15
C LYS A 70 -4.15 9.48 -24.83
N CYS A 71 -5.42 9.07 -24.69
CA CYS A 71 -6.56 9.78 -25.25
C CYS A 71 -6.75 11.17 -24.61
N LEU A 72 -6.44 11.29 -23.31
CA LEU A 72 -6.43 12.55 -22.57
C LEU A 72 -5.19 13.42 -22.86
N GLY A 73 -4.30 12.98 -23.76
CA GLY A 73 -3.10 13.73 -24.13
C GLY A 73 -1.95 13.66 -23.13
N VAL A 74 -2.00 12.75 -22.15
CA VAL A 74 -0.90 12.54 -21.21
C VAL A 74 0.31 12.01 -21.98
N LYS A 75 1.36 12.81 -22.07
CA LYS A 75 2.61 12.45 -22.76
C LYS A 75 3.23 11.25 -22.06
N SER A 76 3.87 10.35 -22.81
CA SER A 76 4.76 9.31 -22.24
C SER A 76 6.16 9.90 -22.00
N SER A 77 6.23 11.04 -21.31
CA SER A 77 7.48 11.77 -21.12
C SER A 77 8.39 11.04 -20.12
N LYS A 78 9.67 10.92 -20.50
CA LYS A 78 10.77 10.53 -19.62
C LYS A 78 11.79 11.65 -19.64
N SER A 79 12.67 11.69 -18.64
CA SER A 79 13.80 12.64 -18.65
C SER A 79 14.65 12.46 -19.91
N LYS A 80 15.54 13.41 -20.22
CA LYS A 80 16.44 13.28 -21.37
C LYS A 80 17.50 12.19 -21.10
N PRO A 81 17.80 11.29 -22.06
CA PRO A 81 18.83 10.28 -21.87
C PRO A 81 20.21 10.94 -21.80
N PRO A 82 21.14 10.41 -21.01
CA PRO A 82 22.53 10.88 -21.02
C PRO A 82 23.23 10.47 -22.32
N ASN A 83 24.35 11.14 -22.63
CA ASN A 83 25.20 10.75 -23.77
C ASN A 83 25.67 9.29 -23.62
N PRO A 84 25.57 8.44 -24.66
CA PRO A 84 25.96 7.03 -24.56
C PRO A 84 27.41 6.86 -24.10
N ASN A 85 27.63 6.11 -23.01
CA ASN A 85 28.96 5.76 -22.53
C ASN A 85 28.95 4.40 -21.82
N GLN A 86 29.56 3.39 -22.43
CA GLN A 86 29.54 2.02 -21.91
C GLN A 86 30.28 1.87 -20.58
N THR A 87 31.35 2.64 -20.35
CA THR A 87 32.13 2.59 -19.10
C THR A 87 31.29 3.12 -17.93
N LEU A 88 30.61 4.25 -18.14
CA LEU A 88 29.72 4.84 -17.14
C LEU A 88 28.49 3.95 -16.89
N GLU A 89 27.91 3.33 -17.92
CA GLU A 89 26.78 2.40 -17.76
C GLU A 89 27.17 1.14 -16.97
N LYS A 90 28.34 0.54 -17.26
CA LYS A 90 28.88 -0.60 -16.49
C LYS A 90 29.10 -0.21 -15.02
N ALA A 91 29.64 0.98 -14.76
CA ALA A 91 29.84 1.48 -13.41
C ALA A 91 28.52 1.74 -12.68
N TYR A 92 27.52 2.30 -13.38
CA TYR A 92 26.17 2.55 -12.87
C TYR A 92 25.45 1.27 -12.46
N ASN A 93 25.50 0.25 -13.32
CA ASN A 93 24.89 -1.06 -13.05
C ASN A 93 25.53 -1.77 -11.86
N LYS A 94 26.82 -1.51 -11.60
CA LYS A 94 27.53 -2.04 -10.42
C LYS A 94 27.16 -1.29 -9.14
N ASN A 95 27.00 0.03 -9.19
CA ASN A 95 26.58 0.82 -8.04
C ASN A 95 25.86 2.09 -8.48
N GLN A 96 24.57 2.19 -8.18
CA GLN A 96 23.75 3.36 -8.53
C GLN A 96 24.10 4.61 -7.70
N ARG A 97 24.74 4.44 -6.53
CA ARG A 97 25.18 5.54 -5.67
C ARG A 97 26.54 6.04 -6.10
N LEU A 98 26.61 7.34 -6.32
CA LEU A 98 27.83 8.02 -6.75
C LEU A 98 28.69 8.39 -5.54
N ASN A 99 29.92 7.89 -5.48
CA ASN A 99 30.90 8.23 -4.45
C ASN A 99 32.04 9.06 -5.05
N LYS A 100 32.60 10.02 -4.28
CA LYS A 100 33.71 10.86 -4.74
C LYS A 100 34.90 10.07 -5.29
N LYS A 101 35.29 8.98 -4.61
CA LYS A 101 36.38 8.09 -5.07
C LYS A 101 36.08 7.46 -6.44
N THR A 102 34.83 7.09 -6.68
CA THR A 102 34.38 6.48 -7.94
C THR A 102 34.39 7.51 -9.07
N ILE A 103 33.99 8.76 -8.81
CA ILE A 103 34.04 9.85 -9.79
C ILE A 103 35.48 10.07 -10.26
N ILE A 104 36.43 10.23 -9.34
CA ILE A 104 37.84 10.46 -9.66
C ILE A 104 38.43 9.30 -10.47
N GLY A 105 38.08 8.06 -10.12
CA GLY A 105 38.52 6.88 -10.89
C GLY A 105 37.95 6.84 -12.30
N LEU A 106 36.66 7.18 -12.47
CA LEU A 106 35.99 7.21 -13.76
C LEU A 106 36.48 8.37 -14.65
N ALA A 107 36.79 9.53 -14.07
CA ALA A 107 37.35 10.68 -14.79
C ALA A 107 38.74 10.38 -15.39
N LYS A 108 39.48 9.41 -14.83
CA LYS A 108 40.75 8.94 -15.41
C LYS A 108 40.55 7.95 -16.55
N GLN A 109 39.47 7.17 -16.51
CA GLN A 109 39.16 6.14 -17.52
C GLN A 109 38.42 6.71 -18.72
N VAL A 110 37.57 7.70 -18.46
CA VAL A 110 36.76 8.40 -19.43
C VAL A 110 37.26 9.83 -19.40
N ASP A 111 37.75 10.35 -20.51
CA ASP A 111 38.28 11.72 -20.66
C ASP A 111 37.16 12.77 -20.52
N LEU A 112 36.57 12.82 -19.32
CA LEU A 112 35.44 13.63 -18.92
C LEU A 112 35.72 14.23 -17.56
N THR A 113 35.27 15.46 -17.39
CA THR A 113 35.32 16.15 -16.10
C THR A 113 34.39 15.49 -15.08
N GLU A 114 34.72 15.66 -13.79
CA GLU A 114 33.88 15.18 -12.69
C GLU A 114 32.43 15.68 -12.81
N ARG A 115 32.24 16.96 -13.18
CA ARG A 115 30.92 17.57 -13.39
C ARG A 115 30.15 16.91 -14.53
N GLN A 116 30.81 16.52 -15.62
CA GLN A 116 30.16 15.80 -16.72
C GLN A 116 29.71 14.41 -16.26
N ILE A 117 30.52 13.71 -15.46
CA ILE A 117 30.15 12.42 -14.87
C ILE A 117 28.96 12.56 -13.92
N GLU A 118 28.96 13.56 -13.03
CA GLU A 118 27.84 13.84 -12.13
C GLU A 118 26.55 14.16 -12.90
N ARG A 119 26.65 14.98 -13.96
CA ARG A 119 25.51 15.31 -14.83
C ARG A 119 24.99 14.05 -15.53
N TRP A 120 25.89 13.24 -16.10
CA TRP A 120 25.54 11.97 -16.73
C TRP A 120 24.80 11.06 -15.74
N TRP A 121 25.31 10.93 -14.50
CA TRP A 121 24.71 10.11 -13.46
C TRP A 121 23.33 10.60 -13.03
N ARG A 122 23.15 11.92 -12.92
CA ARG A 122 21.84 12.53 -12.62
C ARG A 122 20.82 12.23 -13.72
N LEU A 123 21.20 12.42 -14.99
CA LEU A 123 20.34 12.12 -16.14
C LEU A 123 20.02 10.62 -16.22
N ARG A 124 21.01 9.74 -15.99
CA ARG A 124 20.81 8.29 -15.98
C ARG A 124 19.85 7.85 -14.87
N ARG A 125 20.00 8.34 -13.63
CA ARG A 125 19.04 8.07 -12.54
C ARG A 125 17.64 8.60 -12.85
N ALA A 126 17.54 9.70 -13.59
CA ALA A 126 16.26 10.25 -13.99
C ALA A 126 15.55 9.37 -15.05
N GLN A 127 16.30 8.61 -15.87
CA GLN A 127 15.74 7.60 -16.79
C GLN A 127 15.07 6.42 -16.09
N ASP A 128 15.54 6.04 -14.90
CA ASP A 128 14.97 4.90 -14.16
C ASP A 128 13.60 5.22 -13.56
N LYS A 129 13.22 6.50 -13.52
CA LYS A 129 11.91 6.92 -13.05
C LYS A 129 10.83 6.48 -14.05
N PRO A 130 9.64 6.08 -13.57
CA PRO A 130 8.51 5.79 -14.45
C PRO A 130 8.15 7.03 -15.27
N SER A 131 7.65 6.79 -16.49
CA SER A 131 7.14 7.86 -17.34
C SER A 131 5.93 8.53 -16.69
N THR A 132 5.65 9.77 -17.11
CA THR A 132 4.46 10.52 -16.68
C THR A 132 3.16 9.75 -16.91
N LEU A 133 3.04 9.04 -18.04
CA LEU A 133 1.89 8.19 -18.34
C LEU A 133 1.73 7.01 -17.36
N ILE A 134 2.83 6.37 -16.96
CA ILE A 134 2.79 5.27 -15.97
C ILE A 134 2.38 5.82 -14.60
N LYS A 135 2.91 6.98 -14.20
CA LYS A 135 2.53 7.63 -12.92
C LYS A 135 1.05 8.00 -12.91
N PHE A 136 0.54 8.56 -14.01
CA PHE A 136 -0.88 8.85 -14.17
C PHE A 136 -1.73 7.59 -14.02
N SER A 137 -1.35 6.50 -14.69
CA SER A 137 -2.08 5.22 -14.59
C SER A 137 -2.08 4.67 -13.16
N ASP A 138 -0.94 4.71 -12.46
CA ASP A 138 -0.83 4.30 -11.06
C ASP A 138 -1.67 5.18 -10.13
N SER A 139 -1.66 6.51 -10.32
CA SER A 139 -2.52 7.44 -9.58
C SER A 139 -3.99 7.13 -9.78
N PHE A 140 -4.39 6.96 -11.04
CA PHE A 140 -5.78 6.79 -11.40
C PHE A 140 -6.33 5.43 -10.92
N TRP A 141 -5.52 4.37 -10.97
CA TRP A 141 -5.87 3.07 -10.38
C TRP A 141 -6.18 3.19 -8.88
N LYS A 142 -5.31 3.85 -8.12
CA LYS A 142 -5.49 4.06 -6.68
C LYS A 142 -6.74 4.87 -6.39
N MET A 143 -6.94 5.98 -7.09
CA MET A 143 -8.14 6.80 -6.97
C MET A 143 -9.43 5.99 -7.24
N LEU A 144 -9.44 5.18 -8.30
CA LEU A 144 -10.58 4.29 -8.62
C LEU A 144 -10.85 3.30 -7.50
N TYR A 145 -9.80 2.62 -7.00
CA TYR A 145 -9.93 1.65 -5.93
C TYR A 145 -10.46 2.29 -4.64
N TYR A 146 -9.83 3.38 -4.18
CA TYR A 146 -10.23 4.02 -2.93
C TYR A 146 -11.65 4.58 -3.01
N THR A 147 -12.04 5.17 -4.15
CA THR A 147 -13.41 5.65 -4.35
C THR A 147 -14.43 4.51 -4.30
N TYR A 148 -14.11 3.37 -4.93
CA TYR A 148 -14.94 2.17 -4.87
C TYR A 148 -15.05 1.62 -3.45
N SER A 149 -13.91 1.42 -2.77
CA SER A 149 -13.83 0.89 -1.41
C SER A 149 -14.58 1.78 -0.42
N PHE A 150 -14.37 3.10 -0.49
CA PHE A 150 -15.09 4.07 0.34
C PHE A 150 -16.60 4.03 0.11
N SER A 151 -17.04 4.02 -1.16
CA SER A 151 -18.47 3.96 -1.49
C SER A 151 -19.12 2.67 -0.99
N TYR A 152 -18.43 1.53 -1.16
CA TYR A 152 -18.88 0.25 -0.63
C TYR A 152 -18.93 0.27 0.90
N GLY A 153 -17.88 0.77 1.56
CA GLY A 153 -17.81 0.93 3.01
C GLY A 153 -18.97 1.77 3.57
N VAL A 154 -19.24 2.95 2.99
CA VAL A 154 -20.40 3.77 3.37
C VAL A 154 -21.68 2.95 3.25
N SER A 155 -21.89 2.24 2.14
CA SER A 155 -23.12 1.47 1.90
C SER A 155 -23.30 0.30 2.88
N ALA A 156 -22.22 -0.41 3.22
CA ALA A 156 -22.22 -1.54 4.15
C ALA A 156 -22.42 -1.08 5.61
N LEU A 157 -21.81 0.05 5.98
CA LEU A 157 -21.83 0.58 7.33
C LEU A 157 -23.10 1.39 7.65
N TRP A 158 -23.76 1.98 6.65
CA TRP A 158 -24.84 2.95 6.84
C TRP A 158 -25.97 2.47 7.76
N LYS A 159 -26.35 1.19 7.64
CA LYS A 159 -27.46 0.60 8.41
C LYS A 159 -27.03 0.05 9.77
N LYS A 160 -25.73 0.11 10.10
CA LYS A 160 -25.19 -0.46 11.32
C LYS A 160 -25.22 0.59 12.44
N PRO A 161 -25.87 0.35 13.60
CA PRO A 161 -25.96 1.35 14.67
C PRO A 161 -24.60 1.83 15.20
N TRP A 162 -23.63 0.93 15.25
CA TRP A 162 -22.26 1.20 15.71
C TRP A 162 -21.43 2.07 14.75
N PHE A 163 -21.93 2.33 13.54
CA PHE A 163 -21.31 3.33 12.64
C PHE A 163 -21.65 4.77 13.07
N TRP A 164 -22.84 4.99 13.63
CA TRP A 164 -23.33 6.31 14.02
C TRP A 164 -23.07 6.63 15.49
N ASP A 165 -23.04 5.62 16.34
CA ASP A 165 -22.63 5.73 17.74
C ASP A 165 -21.37 4.89 17.99
N PHE A 166 -20.24 5.59 18.12
CA PHE A 166 -18.94 4.96 18.38
C PHE A 166 -18.91 4.18 19.70
N ASN A 167 -19.75 4.50 20.69
CA ASN A 167 -19.81 3.71 21.93
C ASN A 167 -20.37 2.31 21.66
N SER A 168 -21.31 2.20 20.71
CA SER A 168 -21.92 0.94 20.29
C SER A 168 -20.95 0.00 19.57
N ILE A 169 -19.76 0.47 19.17
CA ILE A 169 -18.67 -0.39 18.70
C ILE A 169 -18.25 -1.37 19.81
N TRP A 170 -18.19 -0.92 21.07
CA TRP A 170 -17.67 -1.71 22.18
C TRP A 170 -18.74 -2.55 22.88
N TYR A 171 -20.00 -2.18 22.78
CA TYR A 171 -21.08 -2.92 23.44
C TYR A 171 -21.20 -4.35 22.92
N GLY A 172 -21.13 -5.31 23.85
CA GLY A 172 -21.18 -6.75 23.54
C GLY A 172 -19.86 -7.33 23.03
N TYR A 173 -18.76 -6.57 23.04
CA TYR A 173 -17.44 -7.12 22.74
C TYR A 173 -17.07 -8.19 23.79
N PRO A 174 -16.53 -9.36 23.39
CA PRO A 174 -16.04 -9.71 22.06
C PRO A 174 -17.00 -10.60 21.26
N HIS A 175 -18.30 -10.60 21.57
CA HIS A 175 -19.29 -11.45 20.92
C HIS A 175 -20.06 -10.72 19.81
N HIS A 176 -19.33 -10.07 18.90
CA HIS A 176 -19.90 -9.46 17.71
C HIS A 176 -19.92 -10.44 16.54
N SER A 177 -21.12 -10.66 15.99
CA SER A 177 -21.27 -11.44 14.76
C SER A 177 -20.77 -10.64 13.56
N ILE A 178 -20.05 -11.30 12.66
CA ILE A 178 -19.66 -10.75 11.37
C ILE A 178 -20.79 -10.94 10.37
N ASP A 179 -21.19 -9.84 9.76
CA ASP A 179 -22.07 -9.84 8.60
C ASP A 179 -21.26 -10.03 7.31
N ASN A 180 -21.85 -10.67 6.31
CA ASN A 180 -21.15 -11.01 5.06
C ASN A 180 -20.64 -9.77 4.29
N ASP A 181 -21.34 -8.64 4.38
CA ASP A 181 -20.93 -7.36 3.78
C ASP A 181 -19.62 -6.83 4.40
N ILE A 182 -19.52 -6.89 5.73
CA ILE A 182 -18.32 -6.52 6.50
C ILE A 182 -17.17 -7.49 6.24
N TRP A 183 -17.46 -8.79 6.11
CA TRP A 183 -16.45 -9.80 5.80
C TRP A 183 -15.74 -9.48 4.48
N TRP A 184 -16.51 -9.29 3.41
CA TRP A 184 -15.94 -8.92 2.10
C TRP A 184 -15.24 -7.57 2.13
N TYR A 185 -15.82 -6.58 2.82
CA TYR A 185 -15.21 -5.25 2.96
C TYR A 185 -13.80 -5.33 3.54
N CYS A 186 -13.69 -5.92 4.73
CA CYS A 186 -12.44 -5.95 5.48
C CYS A 186 -11.38 -6.78 4.78
N LEU A 187 -11.73 -7.96 4.25
CA LEU A 187 -10.74 -8.84 3.62
C LEU A 187 -10.27 -8.34 2.26
N ILE A 188 -11.15 -7.80 1.41
CA ILE A 188 -10.75 -7.23 0.12
C ILE A 188 -9.86 -6.01 0.37
N THR A 189 -10.21 -5.13 1.31
CA THR A 189 -9.40 -3.94 1.57
C THR A 189 -8.07 -4.25 2.22
N MET A 190 -8.02 -5.21 3.14
CA MET A 190 -6.75 -5.71 3.66
C MET A 190 -5.90 -6.37 2.56
N ALA A 191 -6.52 -7.13 1.64
CA ALA A 191 -5.85 -7.72 0.49
C ALA A 191 -5.28 -6.69 -0.48
N TYR A 192 -5.99 -5.58 -0.68
CA TYR A 192 -5.48 -4.46 -1.47
C TYR A 192 -4.25 -3.82 -0.83
N TYR A 193 -4.30 -3.48 0.46
CA TYR A 193 -3.15 -2.88 1.16
C TYR A 193 -1.96 -3.83 1.25
N PHE A 194 -2.20 -5.13 1.41
CA PHE A 194 -1.17 -6.15 1.34
C PHE A 194 -0.57 -6.24 -0.07
N GLY A 195 -1.41 -6.28 -1.11
CA GLY A 195 -0.97 -6.29 -2.51
C GLY A 195 -0.16 -5.04 -2.88
N LEU A 196 -0.57 -3.87 -2.40
CA LEU A 196 0.17 -2.61 -2.57
C LEU A 196 1.55 -2.68 -1.92
N SER A 197 1.66 -3.30 -0.74
CA SER A 197 2.93 -3.53 -0.06
C SER A 197 3.85 -4.45 -0.87
N LEU A 198 3.29 -5.50 -1.48
CA LEU A 198 4.04 -6.42 -2.34
C LEU A 198 4.55 -5.74 -3.61
N THR A 199 3.70 -5.02 -4.34
CA THR A 199 4.12 -4.33 -5.56
C THR A 199 5.16 -3.26 -5.27
N HIS A 200 5.01 -2.54 -4.14
CA HIS A 200 5.93 -1.49 -3.74
C HIS A 200 7.36 -2.02 -3.55
N LEU A 201 7.56 -3.28 -3.14
CA LEU A 201 8.90 -3.90 -3.02
C LEU A 201 9.63 -4.00 -4.37
N PHE A 202 8.89 -4.16 -5.46
CA PHE A 202 9.41 -4.32 -6.82
C PHE A 202 9.45 -3.00 -7.60
N ASP A 203 8.75 -1.97 -7.12
CA ASP A 203 8.71 -0.66 -7.74
C ASP A 203 10.02 0.14 -7.58
N TYR A 204 10.17 1.17 -8.41
CA TYR A 204 11.28 2.11 -8.30
C TYR A 204 11.29 2.76 -6.92
N LYS A 205 12.39 2.53 -6.17
CA LYS A 205 12.54 3.03 -4.80
C LYS A 205 12.69 4.55 -4.78
N ARG A 206 11.59 5.22 -4.46
CA ARG A 206 11.54 6.67 -4.22
C ARG A 206 12.19 7.03 -2.88
N LYS A 207 12.36 8.33 -2.61
CA LYS A 207 12.98 8.81 -1.35
C LYS A 207 12.15 8.48 -0.11
N ASP A 208 10.83 8.47 -0.28
CA ASP A 208 9.79 8.12 0.70
C ASP A 208 9.54 6.61 0.81
N PHE A 209 10.34 5.77 0.12
CA PHE A 209 10.10 4.32 0.02
C PHE A 209 9.88 3.64 1.38
N TRP A 210 10.81 3.82 2.32
CA TRP A 210 10.76 3.13 3.61
C TRP A 210 9.62 3.63 4.50
N GLN A 211 9.33 4.93 4.46
CA GLN A 211 8.24 5.51 5.21
C GLN A 211 6.89 4.95 4.75
N LEU A 212 6.64 4.93 3.43
CA LEU A 212 5.38 4.41 2.88
C LEU A 212 5.28 2.88 3.05
N PHE A 213 6.39 2.16 2.92
CA PHE A 213 6.41 0.71 3.14
C PHE A 213 6.08 0.35 4.59
N ILE A 214 6.72 1.01 5.56
CA ILE A 214 6.46 0.77 6.99
C ILE A 214 5.02 1.16 7.33
N HIS A 215 4.50 2.27 6.78
CA HIS A 215 3.10 2.68 6.94
C HIS A 215 2.14 1.54 6.54
N HIS A 216 2.29 0.97 5.34
CA HIS A 216 1.41 -0.12 4.91
C HIS A 216 1.56 -1.39 5.76
N ILE A 217 2.78 -1.74 6.20
CA ILE A 217 2.99 -2.89 7.11
C ILE A 217 2.26 -2.67 8.43
N VAL A 218 2.31 -1.45 8.99
CA VAL A 218 1.57 -1.10 10.21
C VAL A 218 0.06 -1.18 9.98
N THR A 219 -0.45 -0.59 8.89
CA THR A 219 -1.88 -0.64 8.56
C THR A 219 -2.38 -2.07 8.40
N VAL A 220 -1.71 -2.91 7.59
CA VAL A 220 -2.11 -4.31 7.37
C VAL A 220 -2.02 -5.12 8.66
N SER A 221 -0.96 -4.92 9.47
CA SER A 221 -0.83 -5.62 10.75
C SER A 221 -1.91 -5.21 11.74
N SER A 222 -2.25 -3.90 11.79
CA SER A 222 -3.33 -3.37 12.64
C SER A 222 -4.68 -3.98 12.27
N LEU A 223 -5.00 -4.06 10.98
CA LEU A 223 -6.24 -4.70 10.51
C LEU A 223 -6.28 -6.19 10.81
N ALA A 224 -5.16 -6.89 10.64
CA ALA A 224 -5.06 -8.32 10.95
C ALA A 224 -5.23 -8.61 12.45
N ILE A 225 -4.64 -7.78 13.31
CA ILE A 225 -4.80 -7.89 14.77
C ILE A 225 -6.24 -7.56 15.18
N SER A 226 -6.83 -6.51 14.61
CA SER A 226 -8.24 -6.15 14.84
C SER A 226 -9.16 -7.31 14.45
N TRP A 227 -8.92 -7.94 13.29
CA TRP A 227 -9.66 -9.12 12.86
C TRP A 227 -9.49 -10.32 13.81
N ALA A 228 -8.25 -10.69 14.15
CA ALA A 228 -7.96 -11.83 15.02
C ALA A 228 -8.54 -11.68 16.45
N SER A 229 -8.72 -10.44 16.92
CA SER A 229 -9.34 -10.12 18.20
C SER A 229 -10.86 -9.90 18.11
N ASN A 230 -11.50 -10.21 16.98
CA ASN A 230 -12.92 -9.96 16.72
C ASN A 230 -13.35 -8.48 16.89
N LEU A 231 -12.43 -7.54 16.62
CA LEU A 231 -12.65 -6.09 16.61
C LEU A 231 -13.04 -5.57 15.22
N HIS A 232 -13.68 -6.41 14.39
CA HIS A 232 -14.02 -6.09 12.99
C HIS A 232 -14.88 -4.83 12.81
N ARG A 233 -15.69 -4.45 13.79
CA ARG A 233 -16.46 -3.19 13.78
C ARG A 233 -15.54 -1.97 13.80
N GLU A 234 -14.55 -1.97 14.69
CA GLU A 234 -13.51 -0.93 14.75
C GLU A 234 -12.71 -0.94 13.45
N GLY A 235 -12.25 -2.12 13.03
CA GLY A 235 -11.48 -2.27 11.79
C GLY A 235 -12.21 -1.72 10.57
N ALA A 236 -13.51 -1.98 10.42
CA ALA A 236 -14.30 -1.49 9.30
C ALA A 236 -14.43 0.04 9.28
N VAL A 237 -14.63 0.68 10.44
CA VAL A 237 -14.67 2.14 10.55
C VAL A 237 -13.30 2.74 10.26
N THR A 238 -12.24 2.14 10.77
CA THR A 238 -10.85 2.54 10.52
C THR A 238 -10.51 2.46 9.03
N ILE A 239 -10.92 1.39 8.32
CA ILE A 239 -10.76 1.29 6.87
C ILE A 239 -11.47 2.43 6.16
N LEU A 240 -12.73 2.73 6.51
CA LEU A 240 -13.49 3.80 5.86
C LEU A 240 -12.81 5.16 6.02
N ALA A 241 -12.33 5.45 7.24
CA ALA A 241 -11.61 6.69 7.52
C ALA A 241 -10.29 6.75 6.73
N HIS A 242 -9.53 5.66 6.70
CA HIS A 242 -8.27 5.57 5.96
C HIS A 242 -8.48 5.80 4.45
N ASP A 243 -9.48 5.14 3.84
CA ASP A 243 -9.80 5.31 2.41
C ASP A 243 -10.17 6.77 2.09
N SER A 244 -10.89 7.46 2.97
CA SER A 244 -11.26 8.87 2.75
C SER A 244 -10.04 9.80 2.70
N VAL A 245 -9.03 9.53 3.54
CA VAL A 245 -7.78 10.30 3.58
C VAL A 245 -6.90 9.97 2.38
N ASP A 246 -6.81 8.69 1.99
CA ASP A 246 -6.03 8.26 0.84
C ASP A 246 -6.54 8.88 -0.48
N ILE A 247 -7.87 9.03 -0.64
CA ILE A 247 -8.46 9.76 -1.77
C ILE A 247 -7.93 11.20 -1.81
N LEU A 248 -7.98 11.92 -0.68
CA LEU A 248 -7.52 13.32 -0.61
C LEU A 248 -6.02 13.44 -0.91
N LEU A 249 -5.20 12.55 -0.36
CA LEU A 249 -3.76 12.52 -0.59
C LEU A 249 -3.41 12.29 -2.07
N GLU A 250 -4.18 11.45 -2.76
CA GLU A 250 -3.96 11.17 -4.17
C GLU A 250 -4.29 12.37 -5.06
N PHE A 251 -5.39 13.07 -4.77
CA PHE A 251 -5.73 14.33 -5.43
C PHE A 251 -4.63 15.39 -5.26
N GLU A 252 -4.11 15.56 -4.04
CA GLU A 252 -3.02 16.51 -3.80
C GLU A 252 -1.73 16.13 -4.52
N ARG A 253 -1.44 14.83 -4.62
CA ARG A 253 -0.24 14.33 -5.32
C ARG A 253 -0.30 14.67 -6.81
N ASP A 254 -1.45 14.46 -7.44
CA ASP A 254 -1.65 14.76 -8.86
C ASP A 254 -1.59 16.27 -9.13
N ASN A 255 -2.17 17.10 -8.26
CA ASN A 255 -2.07 18.56 -8.34
C ASN A 255 -0.62 19.06 -8.25
N ARG A 256 0.16 18.54 -7.29
CA ARG A 256 1.59 18.89 -7.15
C ARG A 256 2.42 18.45 -8.34
N SER A 257 2.13 17.28 -8.91
CA SER A 257 2.84 16.81 -10.10
C SER A 257 2.58 17.71 -11.30
N SER A 258 1.32 18.12 -11.51
CA SER A 258 0.91 19.03 -12.57
C SER A 258 1.56 20.42 -12.42
N ALA A 259 1.64 20.94 -11.19
CA ALA A 259 2.32 22.21 -10.90
C ALA A 259 3.82 22.15 -11.17
N SER A 260 4.49 21.02 -10.86
CA SER A 260 5.93 20.86 -11.12
C SER A 260 6.25 20.74 -12.61
N GLU A 261 5.37 20.12 -13.40
CA GLU A 261 5.53 20.02 -14.86
C GLU A 261 5.33 21.38 -15.53
N ALA A 262 4.39 22.20 -15.05
CA ALA A 262 4.18 23.56 -15.57
C ALA A 262 5.31 24.55 -15.26
N SER A 263 6.17 24.26 -14.27
CA SER A 263 7.32 25.10 -13.91
C SER A 263 8.61 24.76 -14.66
N ASP A 264 8.65 23.59 -15.33
CA ASP A 264 9.82 23.09 -16.07
C ASP A 264 9.73 23.37 -17.59
N ASP A 265 8.58 23.88 -18.07
CA ASP A 265 8.33 24.37 -19.45
C ASP A 265 8.48 25.90 -19.54
#